data_AF-A0A4S2LBB8-F1
#
_entry.id   AF-A0A4S2LBB8-F1
#
_cell.length_a   1.000
_cell.length_b   1.000
_cell.length_c   1.000
_cell.angle_alpha   90.00
_cell.angle_beta   90.00
_cell.angle_gamma   90.00
#
_symmetry.space_group_name_H-M   'P 1'
#
loop_
_entity.id
_entity.type
_entity.pdbx_description
1 polymer ?
#
loop_
_entity_poly.entity_id
_entity_poly.type
_entity_poly.pdbx_seq_one_letter_code
_entity_poly.pdbx_strand_id
1 'polypeptide(L)'
;MFSSSKKDVKSAERQMQMFEIEMMQHVFSNMTNSCLKKCIPAKYSDGDLTKGEAVCLDRCAAKFMQAYMHATKKLSTMTVPEAAASQLATAAQS
;
A
#
# COMPACT_ATOMS: atom_id res chain seq x y z
N MET A 1 -19.27 20.11 -30.90
CA MET A 1 -17.95 20.12 -30.23
C MET A 1 -17.96 19.58 -28.78
N PHE A 2 -19.10 19.35 -28.13
CA PHE A 2 -19.19 18.77 -26.76
C PHE A 2 -18.98 17.25 -26.63
N SER A 3 -18.77 16.52 -27.73
CA SER A 3 -18.65 15.05 -27.74
C SER A 3 -17.20 14.57 -27.49
N SER A 4 -16.18 15.32 -27.95
CA SER A 4 -14.77 14.94 -27.76
C SER A 4 -14.33 15.07 -26.30
N SER A 5 -14.64 16.16 -25.60
CA SER A 5 -14.25 16.33 -24.18
C SER A 5 -14.82 15.28 -23.21
N LYS A 6 -15.96 14.65 -23.53
CA LYS A 6 -16.52 13.57 -22.69
C LYS A 6 -15.76 12.24 -22.82
N LYS A 7 -15.08 11.98 -23.94
CA LYS A 7 -14.25 10.77 -24.12
C LYS A 7 -12.96 10.85 -23.32
N ASP A 8 -12.35 12.03 -23.23
CA ASP A 8 -11.09 12.24 -22.51
C ASP A 8 -11.29 12.10 -20.99
N VAL A 9 -12.40 12.64 -20.45
CA VAL A 9 -12.76 12.48 -19.02
C VAL A 9 -13.03 11.01 -18.66
N LYS A 10 -13.80 10.29 -19.48
CA LYS A 10 -14.10 8.86 -19.25
C LYS A 10 -12.85 7.96 -19.33
N SER A 11 -11.86 8.36 -20.13
CA SER A 11 -10.55 7.69 -20.21
C SER A 11 -9.71 7.95 -18.96
N ALA A 12 -9.71 9.18 -18.45
CA ALA A 12 -9.00 9.55 -17.22
C ALA A 12 -9.56 8.84 -15.99
N GLU A 13 -10.89 8.77 -15.84
CA GLU A 13 -11.53 8.02 -14.74
C GLU A 13 -11.16 6.54 -14.78
N ARG A 14 -11.17 5.92 -15.97
CA ARG A 14 -10.74 4.53 -16.14
C ARG A 14 -9.27 4.32 -15.77
N GLN A 15 -8.40 5.27 -16.10
CA GLN A 15 -6.99 5.21 -15.74
C GLN A 15 -6.78 5.28 -14.22
N MET A 16 -7.51 6.15 -13.51
CA MET A 16 -7.47 6.20 -12.05
C MET A 16 -7.93 4.88 -11.41
N GLN A 17 -9.03 4.31 -11.92
CA GLN A 17 -9.51 3.00 -11.45
C GLN A 17 -8.49 1.88 -11.66
N MET A 18 -7.82 1.86 -12.83
CA MET A 18 -6.75 0.87 -13.08
C MET A 18 -5.57 1.06 -12.13
N PHE A 19 -5.18 2.31 -11.85
CA PHE A 19 -4.10 2.63 -10.94
C PHE A 19 -4.39 2.20 -9.49
N GLU A 20 -5.62 2.42 -9.01
CA GLU A 20 -6.04 1.96 -7.68
C GLU A 20 -5.89 0.44 -7.54
N ILE A 21 -6.31 -0.32 -8.57
CA ILE A 21 -6.19 -1.78 -8.61
C ILE A 21 -4.72 -2.20 -8.64
N GLU A 22 -3.90 -1.59 -9.49
CA GLU A 22 -2.47 -1.89 -9.60
C GLU A 22 -1.75 -1.68 -8.27
N MET A 23 -2.04 -0.59 -7.57
CA MET A 23 -1.46 -0.32 -6.25
C MET A 23 -1.86 -1.39 -5.23
N MET A 24 -3.13 -1.78 -5.18
CA MET A 24 -3.58 -2.87 -4.30
C MET A 24 -2.90 -4.21 -4.63
N GLN A 25 -2.72 -4.51 -5.92
CA GLN A 25 -2.01 -5.72 -6.37
C GLN A 25 -0.55 -5.73 -5.90
N HIS A 26 0.15 -4.60 -5.99
CA HIS A 26 1.52 -4.49 -5.49
C HIS A 26 1.64 -4.77 -3.99
N VAL A 27 0.73 -4.22 -3.19
CA VAL A 27 0.69 -4.47 -1.74
C VAL A 27 0.43 -5.94 -1.45
N PHE A 28 -0.54 -6.53 -2.15
CA PHE A 28 -0.90 -7.94 -1.97
C PHE A 28 0.25 -8.89 -2.34
N SER A 29 0.91 -8.64 -3.49
CA SER A 29 2.06 -9.43 -3.95
C SER A 29 3.23 -9.36 -2.97
N ASN A 30 3.58 -8.15 -2.52
CA ASN A 30 4.66 -7.97 -1.54
C ASN A 30 4.34 -8.60 -0.18
N MET A 31 3.09 -8.49 0.28
CA MET A 31 2.64 -9.13 1.53
C MET A 31 2.76 -10.65 1.42
N THR A 32 2.23 -11.23 0.34
CA THR A 32 2.24 -12.67 0.09
C THR A 32 3.66 -13.20 0.07
N ASN A 33 4.55 -12.57 -0.71
CA ASN A 33 5.97 -12.95 -0.79
C ASN A 33 6.68 -12.84 0.57
N SER A 34 6.41 -11.77 1.34
CA SER A 34 7.01 -11.61 2.66
C SER A 34 6.50 -12.65 3.65
N CYS A 35 5.21 -12.97 3.65
CA CYS A 35 4.63 -13.88 4.61
C CYS A 35 4.95 -15.33 4.30
N LEU A 36 4.98 -15.71 3.01
CA LEU A 36 5.44 -17.02 2.58
C LEU A 36 6.88 -17.27 3.06
N LYS A 37 7.79 -16.31 2.82
CA LYS A 37 9.19 -16.42 3.25
C LYS A 37 9.38 -16.48 4.78
N LYS A 38 8.48 -15.86 5.55
CA LYS A 38 8.58 -15.78 7.02
C LYS A 38 7.93 -16.95 7.74
N CYS A 39 6.83 -17.47 7.19
CA CYS A 39 5.98 -18.43 7.88
C CYS A 39 6.07 -19.84 7.30
N ILE A 40 6.44 -20.00 6.02
CA ILE A 40 6.51 -21.31 5.37
C ILE A 40 7.98 -21.70 5.20
N PRO A 41 8.44 -22.81 5.84
CA PRO A 41 9.80 -23.29 5.71
C PRO A 41 10.07 -23.81 4.30
N ALA A 42 11.32 -23.70 3.85
CA ALA A 42 11.74 -24.19 2.52
C ALA A 42 11.64 -25.72 2.38
N LYS A 43 11.62 -26.44 3.50
CA LYS A 43 11.40 -27.89 3.55
C LYS A 43 9.95 -28.15 3.95
N TYR A 44 9.16 -28.60 2.99
CA TYR A 44 7.77 -29.00 3.19
C TYR A 44 7.72 -30.41 3.77
N SER A 45 7.05 -30.57 4.91
CA SER A 45 6.77 -31.88 5.49
C SER A 45 5.42 -32.44 5.08
N ASP A 46 4.46 -31.56 4.78
CA ASP A 46 3.08 -31.87 4.39
C ASP A 46 2.58 -30.86 3.34
N GLY A 47 1.50 -31.21 2.63
CA GLY A 47 0.86 -30.34 1.63
C GLY A 47 -0.14 -29.33 2.22
N ASP A 48 -0.57 -29.55 3.45
CA ASP A 48 -1.49 -28.68 4.18
C ASP A 48 -0.74 -27.75 5.14
N LEU A 49 -1.35 -26.60 5.45
CA LEU A 49 -0.84 -25.69 6.46
C LEU A 49 -1.02 -26.30 7.85
N THR A 50 0.09 -26.41 8.58
CA THR A 50 0.05 -26.73 10.01
C THR A 50 -0.63 -25.59 10.79
N LYS A 51 -1.14 -25.91 11.99
CA LYS A 51 -1.71 -24.88 12.89
C LYS A 51 -0.74 -23.73 13.17
N GLY A 52 0.56 -24.03 13.24
CA GLY A 52 1.61 -23.02 13.46
C GLY A 52 1.76 -22.08 12.28
N GLU A 53 1.78 -22.62 11.07
CA GLU A 53 1.90 -21.84 9.83
C GLU A 53 0.66 -20.96 9.61
N ALA A 54 -0.55 -21.50 9.83
CA ALA A 54 -1.79 -20.74 9.73
C ALA A 54 -1.80 -19.51 10.67
N VAL A 55 -1.50 -19.73 11.97
CA VAL A 55 -1.44 -18.63 12.95
C VAL A 55 -0.29 -17.65 12.65
N CYS A 56 0.83 -18.15 12.08
CA CYS A 56 1.92 -17.27 11.65
C CYS A 56 1.48 -16.36 10.51
N LEU A 57 0.79 -16.89 9.49
CA LEU A 57 0.31 -16.12 8.34
C LEU A 57 -0.64 -14.99 8.78
N ASP A 58 -1.58 -15.26 9.67
CA ASP A 58 -2.50 -14.25 10.23
C ASP A 58 -1.72 -13.12 10.94
N ARG A 59 -0.78 -13.49 11.81
CA ARG A 59 0.09 -12.53 12.52
C ARG A 59 0.98 -11.75 11.54
N CYS A 60 1.45 -12.40 10.49
CA CYS A 60 2.29 -11.78 9.47
C CYS A 60 1.52 -10.72 8.69
N ALA A 61 0.31 -11.05 8.19
CA ALA A 61 -0.53 -10.11 7.46
C ALA A 61 -0.86 -8.88 8.32
N ALA A 62 -1.25 -9.09 9.58
CA ALA A 62 -1.52 -8.00 10.52
C ALA A 62 -0.30 -7.08 10.71
N LYS A 63 0.89 -7.66 10.95
CA LYS A 63 2.13 -6.88 11.10
C LYS A 63 2.56 -6.19 9.81
N PHE A 64 2.38 -6.83 8.66
CA PHE A 64 2.72 -6.25 7.36
C PHE A 64 1.89 -5.00 7.11
N MET A 65 0.58 -5.05 7.35
CA MET A 65 -0.29 -3.90 7.17
C MET A 65 0.03 -2.76 8.15
N GLN A 66 0.34 -3.08 9.41
CA GLN A 66 0.81 -2.08 10.38
C GLN A 66 2.10 -1.38 9.91
N ALA A 67 3.08 -2.15 9.42
CA ALA A 67 4.32 -1.62 8.89
C ALA A 67 4.10 -0.79 7.61
N TYR A 68 3.24 -1.27 6.71
CA TYR A 68 2.84 -0.59 5.48
C TYR A 68 2.21 0.77 5.79
N MET A 69 1.22 0.83 6.68
CA MET A 69 0.56 2.08 7.08
C MET A 69 1.54 3.07 7.72
N HIS A 70 2.45 2.59 8.57
CA HIS A 70 3.46 3.44 9.18
C HIS A 70 4.43 4.00 8.12
N ALA A 71 4.88 3.18 7.17
CA ALA A 71 5.73 3.60 6.07
C ALA A 71 5.03 4.65 5.18
N THR A 72 3.78 4.40 4.79
CA THR A 72 2.97 5.35 4.00
C THR A 72 2.78 6.66 4.74
N LYS A 73 2.45 6.63 6.04
CA LYS A 73 2.34 7.84 6.86
C LYS A 73 3.64 8.66 6.86
N LYS A 74 4.79 8.00 7.02
CA LYS A 74 6.10 8.67 6.99
C LYS A 74 6.41 9.26 5.62
N LEU A 75 6.13 8.52 4.54
CA LEU A 75 6.32 9.00 3.19
C LEU A 75 5.45 10.25 2.93
N SER A 76 4.17 10.23 3.30
CA SER A 76 3.29 11.39 3.17
C SER A 76 3.77 12.61 3.94
N THR A 77 4.40 12.43 5.11
CA THR A 77 5.01 13.54 5.86
C THR A 77 6.29 14.08 5.22
N MET A 78 6.98 13.29 4.40
CA MET A 78 8.20 13.69 3.69
C MET A 78 7.93 14.32 2.32
N THR A 79 6.81 13.98 1.68
CA THR A 79 6.43 14.48 0.35
C THR A 79 5.69 15.82 0.39
N VAL A 80 5.47 16.41 1.57
CA VAL A 80 5.06 17.82 1.66
C VAL A 80 6.28 18.66 1.28
N PRO A 81 6.24 19.45 0.20
CA PRO A 81 7.36 20.31 -0.14
C PRO A 81 7.67 21.21 1.07
N GLU A 82 8.93 21.21 1.48
CA GLU A 82 9.51 21.98 2.60
C GLU A 82 9.09 23.46 2.61
N ALA A 83 8.67 23.98 1.44
CA ALA A 83 8.06 25.30 1.25
C ALA A 83 6.75 25.53 2.05
N ALA A 84 5.93 24.50 2.29
CA ALA A 84 4.67 24.65 3.03
C ALA A 84 4.85 24.54 4.56
N ALA A 85 5.88 23.83 5.02
CA ALA A 85 6.17 23.68 6.45
C ALA A 85 6.72 24.97 7.08
N SER A 86 7.45 25.79 6.31
CA SER A 86 8.00 27.06 6.79
C SER A 86 6.93 28.16 6.95
N GLN A 87 5.83 28.11 6.19
CA GLN A 87 4.73 29.11 6.24
C GLN A 87 3.76 28.88 7.42
N LEU A 88 3.59 27.63 7.86
CA LEU A 88 2.77 27.32 9.05
C LEU A 88 3.48 27.70 10.37
N ALA A 89 4.82 27.72 10.40
CA ALA A 89 5.57 28.14 11.57
C ALA A 89 5.53 29.66 11.80
N THR A 90 5.40 30.47 10.76
CA THR A 90 5.32 31.95 10.87
C THR A 90 3.91 32.44 11.19
N ALA A 91 2.85 31.73 10.79
CA ALA A 91 1.46 32.10 11.10
C ALA A 91 1.05 31.80 12.57
N ALA A 92 1.79 30.94 13.26
CA ALA A 92 1.55 30.62 14.67
C ALA A 92 2.22 31.61 15.65
N GLN A 93 2.92 32.64 15.16
CA GLN A 93 3.61 33.65 15.97
C GLN A 93 3.05 35.08 15.78
N SER A 94 1.91 35.23 15.09
CA SER A 94 1.15 36.49 15.00
C SER A 94 -0.20 36.37 15.67
#